data_AF-A0A2G4HJ52-F1
#
_entry.id   AF-A0A2G4HJ52-F1
#
_cell.length_a   1.000
_cell.length_b   1.000
_cell.length_c   1.000
_cell.angle_alpha   90.00
_cell.angle_beta   90.00
_cell.angle_gamma   90.00
#
_symmetry.space_group_name_H-M   'P 1'
#
loop_
_entity.id
_entity.type
_entity.pdbx_description
1 polymer ?
#
loop_
_entity_poly.entity_id
_entity_poly.type
_entity_poly.pdbx_seq_one_letter_code
_entity_poly.pdbx_strand_id
1 'polypeptide(L)' 'MDTQEFYIRRASETDARGPYNLEEMVSLAETGSVTVETLYYDATTERWAVIGDNPVVKAGIFPRK' A
#
# COMPACT_ATOMS: atom_id res chain seq x y z
N MET A 1 -5.36 -12.97 -14.48
CA MET A 1 -4.09 -12.69 -13.79
C MET A 1 -4.48 -12.28 -12.40
N ASP A 2 -3.98 -12.97 -11.38
CA ASP A 2 -4.35 -12.72 -9.98
C ASP A 2 -3.82 -11.33 -9.60
N THR A 3 -4.65 -10.31 -9.71
CA THR A 3 -4.29 -8.94 -9.36
C THR A 3 -4.25 -8.87 -7.84
N GLN A 4 -3.04 -8.87 -7.28
CA GLN A 4 -2.84 -8.70 -5.84
C GLN A 4 -3.61 -7.49 -5.34
N GLU A 5 -4.50 -7.72 -4.37
CA GLU A 5 -5.36 -6.72 -3.77
C GLU A 5 -4.67 -6.08 -2.56
N PHE A 6 -4.54 -4.76 -2.59
CA PHE A 6 -3.97 -3.95 -1.53
C PHE A 6 -5.08 -3.21 -0.81
N TYR A 7 -5.20 -3.47 0.49
CA TYR A 7 -5.97 -2.64 1.40
C TYR A 7 -5.00 -1.72 2.14
N ILE A 8 -5.31 -0.44 2.19
CA ILE A 8 -4.47 0.56 2.84
C ILE A 8 -5.26 1.40 3.82
N ARG A 9 -4.59 1.91 4.85
CA ARG A 9 -5.16 2.92 5.75
C ARG A 9 -4.09 3.88 6.21
N ARG A 10 -4.48 5.09 6.55
CA ARG A 10 -3.58 6.04 7.21
C ARG A 10 -3.46 5.66 8.68
N ALA A 11 -2.35 5.99 9.32
CA ALA A 11 -2.19 5.77 10.76
C ALA A 11 -3.24 6.55 11.59
N SER A 12 -3.72 7.68 11.06
CA SER A 12 -4.77 8.50 11.66
C SER A 12 -6.19 8.04 11.35
N GLU A 13 -6.38 7.09 10.43
CA GLU A 13 -7.70 6.62 10.00
C GLU A 13 -7.90 5.16 10.43
N THR A 14 -9.07 4.86 10.97
CA THR A 14 -9.42 3.48 11.36
C THR A 14 -9.89 2.66 10.16
N ASP A 15 -10.47 3.33 9.17
CA ASP A 15 -11.07 2.73 7.99
C ASP A 15 -10.03 2.34 6.93
N ALA A 16 -10.15 1.09 6.48
CA ALA A 16 -9.41 0.58 5.34
C ALA A 16 -10.01 1.11 4.04
N ARG A 17 -9.14 1.52 3.12
CA ARG A 17 -9.46 1.91 1.75
C ARG A 17 -8.96 0.83 0.80
N GLY A 18 -9.77 0.45 -0.19
CA GLY A 18 -9.46 -0.60 -1.16
C GLY A 18 -10.68 -1.48 -1.48
N PRO A 19 -10.49 -2.62 -2.18
CA PRO A 19 -9.20 -3.13 -2.66
C PRO A 19 -8.64 -2.28 -3.80
N TYR A 20 -7.33 -2.02 -3.77
CA TYR A 20 -6.57 -1.41 -4.85
C TYR A 20 -5.66 -2.44 -5.51
N ASN A 21 -5.39 -2.31 -6.80
CA ASN A 21 -4.33 -3.09 -7.44
C ASN A 21 -2.99 -2.32 -7.34
N LEU A 22 -1.90 -2.94 -7.83
CA LEU A 22 -0.58 -2.32 -7.79
C LEU A 22 -0.52 -0.99 -8.58
N GLU A 23 -1.19 -0.91 -9.73
CA GLU A 23 -1.19 0.28 -10.60
C GLU A 23 -1.92 1.46 -9.94
N GLU A 24 -3.05 1.19 -9.29
CA GLU A 24 -3.80 2.15 -8.48
C GLU A 24 -2.96 2.62 -7.29
N MET A 25 -2.26 1.71 -6.62
CA MET A 25 -1.35 2.04 -5.53
C MET A 25 -0.22 2.97 -5.97
N VAL A 26 0.39 2.71 -7.13
CA VAL A 26 1.41 3.59 -7.73
C VAL A 26 0.82 4.96 -8.06
N SER A 27 -0.39 5.01 -8.63
CA SER A 27 -1.08 6.27 -8.94
C SER A 27 -1.39 7.09 -7.68
N LEU A 28 -1.85 6.41 -6.62
CA LEU A 28 -2.07 7.03 -5.31
C LEU A 28 -0.76 7.52 -4.67
N ALA A 29 0.34 6.82 -4.90
CA ALA A 29 1.67 7.24 -4.45
C ALA A 29 2.18 8.46 -5.21
N GLU A 30 2.00 8.52 -6.54
CA GLU A 30 2.39 9.69 -7.35
C GLU A 30 1.56 10.94 -7.02
N THR A 31 0.28 10.77 -6.64
CA THR A 31 -0.57 11.88 -6.17
C THR A 31 -0.31 12.28 -4.71
N GLY A 32 0.53 11.55 -3.98
CA GLY A 32 0.78 11.75 -2.55
C GLY A 32 -0.37 11.31 -1.63
N SER A 33 -1.39 10.64 -2.16
CA SER A 33 -2.49 10.07 -1.38
C SER A 33 -2.03 8.88 -0.51
N VAL A 34 -1.02 8.18 -0.98
CA VAL A 34 -0.27 7.10 -0.32
C VAL A 34 1.17 7.53 -0.15
N THR A 35 1.73 7.25 1.03
CA THR A 35 3.13 7.51 1.36
C THR A 35 3.78 6.25 1.93
N VAL A 36 5.10 6.27 2.09
CA VAL A 36 5.82 5.17 2.75
C VAL A 36 5.36 4.93 4.20
N GLU A 37 4.71 5.90 4.84
CA GLU A 37 4.14 5.79 6.18
C GLU A 37 2.72 5.21 6.19
N THR A 38 2.12 5.05 5.01
CA THR A 38 0.79 4.44 4.88
C THR A 38 0.88 2.97 5.28
N LEU A 39 -0.14 2.50 6.00
CA LEU A 39 -0.26 1.11 6.41
C LEU A 39 -0.93 0.33 5.27
N TYR A 40 -0.38 -0.82 4.91
CA TYR A 40 -1.01 -1.80 4.05
C TYR A 40 -1.39 -3.04 4.86
N TYR A 41 -2.45 -3.72 4.44
CA TYR A 41 -2.82 -5.01 5.03
C TYR A 41 -1.93 -6.10 4.48
N ASP A 42 -1.12 -6.69 5.35
CA ASP A 42 -0.25 -7.81 5.03
C ASP A 42 -1.03 -9.11 5.23
N ALA A 43 -1.45 -9.74 4.13
CA ALA A 43 -2.23 -10.98 4.17
C ALA A 43 -1.42 -12.18 4.70
N THR A 44 -0.09 -12.10 4.73
CA THR A 44 0.78 -13.18 5.25
C THR A 44 0.76 -13.22 6.78
N THR A 45 0.73 -12.04 7.41
CA THR A 45 0.74 -11.87 8.87
C THR A 45 -0.61 -11.44 9.44
N GLU A 46 -1.60 -11.22 8.57
CA GLU A 46 -2.95 -10.75 8.87
C GLU A 46 -2.95 -9.45 9.68
N ARG A 47 -2.00 -8.55 9.37
CA ARG A 47 -1.72 -7.34 10.14
C ARG A 47 -1.47 -6.14 9.25
N TRP A 48 -1.68 -4.96 9.83
CA TRP A 48 -1.34 -3.70 9.19
C TRP A 48 0.15 -3.44 9.36
N ALA A 49 0.88 -3.43 8.25
CA ALA A 49 2.31 -3.14 8.19
C ALA A 49 2.53 -1.82 7.45
N VAL A 50 3.60 -1.10 7.82
CA VAL A 50 3.95 0.16 7.15
C VAL A 50 4.58 -0.17 5.80
N ILE A 51 4.13 0.47 4.71
CA ILE A 51 4.66 0.21 3.36
C ILE A 51 6.17 0.40 3.33
N GLY A 52 6.68 1.41 4.02
CA GLY A 52 8.10 1.72 4.13
C GLY A 52 8.95 0.65 4.81
N ASP A 53 8.34 -0.21 5.63
CA ASP A 53 9.01 -1.31 6.35
C ASP A 53 9.19 -2.54 5.45
N ASN A 54 8.32 -2.72 4.45
CA ASN A 54 8.43 -3.81 3.49
C ASN A 54 9.10 -3.34 2.18
N PRO A 55 10.38 -3.71 1.92
CA PRO A 55 11.10 -3.24 0.74
C PRO A 55 10.51 -3.74 -0.58
N VAL A 56 9.84 -4.91 -0.59
CA VAL A 56 9.21 -5.48 -1.78
C VAL A 56 7.97 -4.69 -2.16
N VAL A 57 7.08 -4.47 -1.19
CA VAL A 57 5.84 -3.68 -1.39
C VAL A 57 6.18 -2.24 -1.73
N LYS A 58 7.14 -1.64 -1.01
CA LYS A 58 7.64 -0.29 -1.29
C LYS A 58 8.19 -0.17 -2.71
N ALA A 59 9.03 -1.09 -3.16
CA ALA A 59 9.61 -1.03 -4.50
C ALA A 59 8.55 -1.17 -5.62
N GLY A 60 7.48 -1.93 -5.37
CA GLY A 60 6.36 -2.05 -6.29
C GLY A 60 5.51 -0.76 -6.38
N ILE A 61 5.24 -0.12 -5.24
CA ILE A 61 4.36 1.06 -5.15
C ILE A 61 5.12 2.37 -5.47
N PHE A 62 6.41 2.44 -5.11
CA PHE A 62 7.28 3.59 -5.31
C PHE A 62 8.48 3.21 -6.19
N PRO A 63 8.25 2.93 -7.50
CA PRO A 63 9.35 2.68 -8.41
C PRO A 63 10.23 3.94 -8.51
N ARG A 64 11.56 3.77 -8.36
CA ARG A 64 12.50 4.86 -8.64
C ARG A 64 12.48 5.14 -10.15
N LYS A 65 12.05 6.35 -10.54
CA LYS A 65 12.27 6.88 -11.90
C LYS A 65 13.76 7.12 -12.16
#